data_AF-A0A967HGY1-F1
#
_entry.id   AF-A0A967HGY1-F1
#
_cell.length_a   1.000
_cell.length_b   1.000
_cell.length_c   1.000
_cell.angle_alpha   90.00
_cell.angle_beta   90.00
_cell.angle_gamma   90.00
#
_symmetry.space_group_name_H-M   'P 1'
#
loop_
_entity.id
_entity.type
_entity.pdbx_description
1 polymer ?
#
loop_
_entity_poly.entity_id
_entity_poly.type
_entity_poly.pdbx_seq_one_letter_code
_entity_poly.pdbx_strand_id
1 'polypeptide(L)' 'MGVRTWPSATNFLLIGLGDRDAHEVRSRMKARGVGVRAFPDLPVAGSAIRLTLGPAVVNDRVLAVLEEVLA' A
#
# COMPACT_ATOMS: atom_id res chain seq x y z
N MET A 1 -10.63 -6.32 1.71
CA MET A 1 -9.77 -5.26 2.29
C MET A 1 -10.42 -3.89 2.20
N GLY A 2 -11.09 -3.39 3.24
CA GLY A 2 -11.70 -2.04 3.24
C GLY A 2 -10.66 -0.92 3.37
N VAL A 3 -9.92 -0.63 2.29
CA VAL A 3 -8.94 0.47 2.23
C VAL A 3 -9.44 1.62 1.37
N ARG A 4 -9.02 2.84 1.70
CA ARG A 4 -9.30 4.01 0.86
C ARG A 4 -8.30 4.06 -0.29
N THR A 5 -8.77 4.33 -1.50
CA THR A 5 -7.91 4.66 -2.65
C THR A 5 -8.37 5.99 -3.25
N TRP A 6 -7.50 6.59 -4.06
CA TRP A 6 -7.82 7.79 -4.82
C TRP A 6 -7.75 7.47 -6.32
N PRO A 7 -8.60 8.09 -7.16
CA PRO A 7 -8.43 8.05 -8.60
C PRO A 7 -7.02 8.50 -8.97
N SER A 8 -6.33 7.70 -9.79
CA SER A 8 -4.96 7.98 -10.20
C SER A 8 -4.85 8.01 -11.72
N ALA A 9 -4.16 9.02 -12.22
CA ALA A 9 -3.77 9.16 -13.63
C ALA A 9 -2.25 8.99 -13.80
N THR A 10 -1.60 8.25 -12.91
CA THR A 10 -0.16 7.99 -12.90
C THR A 10 0.13 6.48 -12.93
N ASN A 11 1.40 6.10 -12.79
CA ASN A 11 1.81 4.69 -12.69
C ASN A 11 1.74 4.13 -11.26
N PHE A 12 0.97 4.74 -10.35
CA PHE A 12 0.82 4.25 -8.99
C PHE A 12 -0.58 4.51 -8.42
N LEU A 13 -0.94 3.77 -7.37
CA LEU A 13 -2.09 4.04 -6.52
C LEU A 13 -1.60 4.50 -5.13
N LEU A 14 -2.27 5.52 -4.58
CA LEU A 14 -2.17 5.86 -3.16
C LEU A 14 -3.24 5.06 -2.42
N ILE A 15 -2.86 4.40 -1.33
CA ILE A 15 -3.73 3.57 -0.51
C ILE A 15 -3.68 4.11 0.91
N GLY A 16 -4.82 4.56 1.42
CA GLY A 16 -4.98 5.09 2.77
C GLY A 16 -5.15 3.95 3.77
N LEU A 17 -4.41 4.02 4.86
CA LEU A 17 -4.33 2.95 5.86
C LEU A 17 -5.26 3.18 7.07
N GLY A 18 -5.89 4.35 7.18
CA GLY A 18 -6.66 4.74 8.36
C GLY A 18 -5.72 4.95 9.55
N ASP A 19 -6.06 4.36 10.69
CA ASP A 19 -5.27 4.46 11.93
C ASP A 19 -4.03 3.53 11.96
N ARG A 20 -3.84 2.70 10.94
CA ARG A 20 -2.68 1.79 10.84
C ARG A 20 -1.42 2.56 10.46
N ASP A 21 -0.28 2.21 11.07
CA ASP A 21 1.01 2.84 10.80
C ASP A 21 1.62 2.41 9.44
N ALA A 22 1.96 3.40 8.60
CA ALA A 22 2.49 3.12 7.26
C ALA A 22 3.88 2.47 7.25
N HIS A 23 4.73 2.76 8.25
CA HIS A 23 6.05 2.14 8.36
C HIS A 23 5.94 0.69 8.77
N GLU A 24 5.03 0.35 9.69
CA GLU A 24 4.74 -1.02 10.08
C GLU A 24 4.21 -1.83 8.90
N VAL A 25 3.20 -1.32 8.19
CA VAL A 25 2.64 -1.98 6.99
C VAL A 25 3.73 -2.20 5.94
N ARG A 26 4.53 -1.17 5.64
CA ARG A 26 5.67 -1.32 4.72
C ARG A 26 6.67 -2.36 5.20
N SER A 27 6.99 -2.39 6.49
CA SER A 27 7.92 -3.37 7.07
C SER A 27 7.41 -4.80 6.88
N ARG A 28 6.13 -5.04 7.18
CA ARG A 28 5.47 -6.35 7.02
C ARG A 28 5.37 -6.79 5.57
N MET A 29 5.10 -5.87 4.64
CA MET A 29 5.12 -6.16 3.19
C MET A 29 6.54 -6.46 2.70
N LYS A 30 7.54 -5.68 3.16
CA LYS A 30 8.94 -5.86 2.79
C LYS A 30 9.47 -7.22 3.26
N ALA A 31 9.09 -7.66 4.46
CA ALA A 31 9.44 -8.99 4.98
C ALA A 31 8.90 -10.14 4.11
N ARG A 32 7.87 -9.90 3.30
CA ARG A 32 7.29 -10.85 2.32
C ARG A 32 7.82 -10.65 0.89
N GLY A 33 8.84 -9.80 0.73
CA GLY A 33 9.47 -9.51 -0.56
C GLY A 33 8.72 -8.47 -1.40
N VAL A 34 7.78 -7.72 -0.83
CA VAL A 34 7.03 -6.67 -1.56
C VAL A 34 7.46 -5.29 -1.07
N GLY A 35 8.08 -4.52 -1.96
CA GLY A 35 8.50 -3.14 -1.68
C GLY A 35 7.40 -2.14 -1.99
N VAL A 36 7.03 -1.31 -1.01
CA VAL A 36 6.15 -0.14 -1.18
C VAL A 36 6.79 1.10 -0.58
N ARG A 37 6.30 2.29 -0.97
CA ARG A 37 6.70 3.55 -0.34
C ARG A 37 5.68 3.93 0.73
N ALA A 38 6.14 4.07 1.97
CA ALA A 38 5.32 4.50 3.10
C ALA A 38 5.30 6.02 3.23
N PHE A 39 4.16 6.52 3.70
CA PHE A 39 3.90 7.90 4.03
C PHE A 39 3.11 7.93 5.35
N PRO A 40 3.76 8.09 6.50
CA PRO A 40 3.09 8.00 7.80
C PRO A 40 2.15 9.17 8.09
N ASP A 41 2.46 10.35 7.53
CA ASP A 41 1.74 11.59 7.81
C ASP A 41 1.70 12.49 6.56
N LEU A 42 0.93 12.08 5.55
CA LEU A 42 0.66 12.94 4.41
C LEU A 42 -0.43 13.96 4.75
N PRO A 43 -0.25 15.25 4.41
CA PRO A 43 -1.32 16.23 4.52
C PRO A 43 -2.60 15.72 3.83
N VAL A 44 -3.74 15.80 4.53
CA VAL A 44 -5.08 15.36 4.08
C VAL A 44 -5.27 13.84 3.97
N ALA A 45 -4.26 13.08 3.57
CA ALA A 45 -4.36 11.63 3.37
C ALA A 45 -4.02 10.82 4.63
N GLY A 46 -3.29 11.40 5.59
CA GLY A 46 -2.81 10.73 6.79
C GLY A 46 -1.82 9.62 6.48
N SER A 47 -1.93 8.50 7.21
CA SER A 47 -1.12 7.31 6.99
C SER A 47 -1.51 6.60 5.68
N ALA A 48 -0.54 6.43 4.79
CA ALA A 48 -0.74 5.86 3.47
C ALA A 48 0.48 5.11 2.93
N ILE A 49 0.25 4.23 1.95
CA ILE A 49 1.30 3.65 1.11
C ILE A 49 1.06 3.99 -0.36
N ARG A 50 2.14 4.13 -1.11
CA ARG A 50 2.10 4.24 -2.56
C ARG A 50 2.53 2.93 -3.19
N LEU A 51 1.64 2.35 -3.98
CA LEU A 51 1.88 1.14 -4.76
C LEU A 51 2.09 1.49 -6.23
N THR A 52 3.30 1.28 -6.76
CA THR A 52 3.57 1.38 -8.20
C THR A 52 2.91 0.20 -8.91
N LEU A 53 2.26 0.46 -10.05
CA LEU A 53 1.65 -0.59 -10.88
C LEU A 53 2.75 -1.33 -11.65
N GLY A 54 2.78 -2.65 -11.47
CA GLY A 54 3.64 -3.57 -12.22
C GLY A 54 2.86 -4.43 -13.21
N PRO A 55 3.49 -5.47 -13.77
CA PRO A 55 2.81 -6.53 -14.52
C PRO A 55 1.72 -7.21 -13.69
N ALA A 56 0.69 -7.77 -14.34
CA ALA A 56 -0.46 -8.38 -13.67
C ALA A 56 -0.05 -9.42 -12.61
N VAL A 57 0.83 -10.37 -12.96
CA VAL A 57 1.35 -11.40 -12.04
C VAL A 57 2.05 -10.82 -10.80
N VAL A 58 2.71 -9.67 -10.94
CA VAL A 58 3.35 -8.98 -9.81
C VAL A 58 2.27 -8.31 -8.95
N ASN A 59 1.28 -7.67 -9.57
CA ASN A 59 0.18 -7.03 -8.85
C ASN A 59 -0.67 -8.06 -8.09
N ASP A 60 -0.91 -9.25 -8.64
CA ASP A 60 -1.63 -10.33 -7.96
C ASP A 60 -0.90 -10.74 -6.67
N ARG A 61 0.43 -10.92 -6.76
CA ARG A 61 1.27 -11.20 -5.58
C ARG A 61 1.20 -10.06 -4.55
N VAL A 62 1.26 -8.81 -5.01
CA VAL A 62 1.16 -7.63 -4.14
C VAL A 62 -0.18 -7.62 -3.42
N LEU A 63 -1.29 -7.86 -4.12
CA LEU A 63 -2.64 -7.82 -3.55
C LEU A 63 -2.82 -8.91 -2.50
N ALA A 64 -2.34 -10.14 -2.77
CA ALA A 64 -2.35 -11.23 -1.79
C ALA A 64 -1.56 -10.87 -0.52
N VAL A 65 -0.34 -10.32 -0.68
CA VAL A 65 0.49 -9.88 0.47
C VAL A 65 -0.18 -8.72 1.22
N LEU A 66 -0.80 -7.79 0.50
CA LEU A 66 -1.50 -6.67 1.13
C LEU A 66 -2.69 -7.16 1.95
N GLU A 67 -3.42 -8.17 1.47
CA GLU A 67 -4.54 -8.78 2.20
C GLU A 67 -4.08 -9.44 3.50
N GLU A 68 -3.01 -10.23 3.47
CA GLU A 68 -2.42 -10.83 4.67
C GLU A 68 -1.90 -9.80 5.69
N VAL A 69 -1.37 -8.67 5.21
CA VAL A 69 -0.83 -7.62 6.08
C VAL A 69 -1.93 -6.80 6.72
N LEU A 70 -3.07 -6.64 6.04
CA LEU A 70 -4.17 -5.79 6.48
C LEU A 70 -5.30 -6.54 7.21
N ALA A 71 -5.32 -7.88 7.15
CA ALA A 71 -6.10 -8.74 8.03
C ALA A 71 -5.61 -8.61 9.49
#